data_AF-A0A842WV88-F1
#
_entry.id   AF-A0A842WV88-F1
#
_cell.length_a   1.000
_cell.length_b   1.000
_cell.length_c   1.000
_cell.angle_alpha   90.00
_cell.angle_beta   90.00
_cell.angle_gamma   90.00
#
_symmetry.space_group_name_H-M   'P 1'
#
loop_
_entity.id
_entity.type
_entity.pdbx_description
1 polymer ?
#
loop_
_entity_poly.entity_id
_entity_poly.type
_entity_poly.pdbx_seq_one_letter_code
_entity_poly.pdbx_strand_id
1 'polypeptide(L)'
;MKLSINKIGKLDGKTCFICGKYLLNNTSGDLAYIRLGNGQSMKAKPDKYYLFRCPKCSRIGHKRCWFDHGEKKIKRGWFKSPDWQLVCPGCGSVLSDKRPEKIDWKEGYQIPGYPDQELYELVVSDVFSWKAGSMFSKVRTAIGNFFTAVGLGSLTSEENKAIRDAADRIGKKFQHISEKVFRLEIPEGKTTDITSLTCQNCGAPLPVPDPLVEAVVCEHCNTAHLLP
;
A
#
# COMPACT_ATOMS: atom_id res chain seq x y z
N MET A 1 -1.54 15.56 6.32
CA MET A 1 -0.08 15.63 6.06
C MET A 1 0.41 14.36 5.36
N LYS A 2 0.98 14.46 4.15
CA LYS A 2 1.67 13.34 3.49
C LYS A 2 2.87 12.88 4.33
N LEU A 3 2.96 11.59 4.61
CA LEU A 3 4.09 11.01 5.33
C LEU A 3 5.28 10.77 4.40
N SER A 4 6.46 11.21 4.82
CA SER A 4 7.74 10.81 4.23
C SER A 4 8.05 9.34 4.56
N ILE A 5 8.86 8.67 3.73
CA ILE A 5 9.32 7.28 3.93
C ILE A 5 9.81 7.01 5.38
N ASN A 6 10.65 7.89 5.94
CA ASN A 6 11.14 7.77 7.32
C ASN A 6 10.03 7.78 8.39
N LYS A 7 8.91 8.48 8.13
CA LYS A 7 7.75 8.51 9.02
C LYS A 7 6.85 7.30 8.81
N ILE A 8 6.79 6.75 7.59
CA ILE A 8 6.11 5.47 7.30
C ILE A 8 6.74 4.35 8.13
N GLY A 9 8.08 4.29 8.22
CA GLY A 9 8.77 3.28 9.03
C GLY A 9 8.44 3.33 10.53
N LYS A 10 8.05 4.49 11.07
CA LYS A 10 7.59 4.60 12.47
C LYS A 10 6.22 3.96 12.71
N LEU A 11 5.51 3.55 11.66
CA LEU A 11 4.22 2.87 11.71
C LEU A 11 4.34 1.36 11.48
N ASP A 12 5.55 0.87 11.21
CA ASP A 12 5.80 -0.56 11.05
C ASP A 12 5.48 -1.35 12.31
N GLY A 13 4.95 -2.56 12.13
CA GLY A 13 4.50 -3.45 13.20
C GLY A 13 3.34 -2.90 14.05
N LYS A 14 2.93 -1.65 13.88
CA LYS A 14 1.82 -1.05 14.61
C LYS A 14 0.50 -1.46 13.99
N THR A 15 -0.47 -1.72 14.85
CA THR A 15 -1.82 -2.13 14.47
C THR A 15 -2.83 -1.00 14.70
N CYS A 16 -3.86 -0.99 13.87
CA CYS A 16 -5.05 -0.18 14.10
C CYS A 16 -5.73 -0.67 15.37
N PHE A 17 -5.85 0.20 16.37
CA PHE A 17 -6.45 -0.18 17.66
C PHE A 17 -7.94 -0.57 17.56
N ILE A 18 -8.61 -0.25 16.44
CA ILE A 18 -10.04 -0.54 16.22
C ILE A 18 -10.22 -1.91 15.56
N CYS A 19 -9.51 -2.18 14.47
CA CYS A 19 -9.70 -3.40 13.67
C CYS A 19 -8.61 -4.46 13.85
N GLY A 20 -7.55 -4.17 14.60
CA GLY A 20 -6.42 -5.08 14.86
C GLY A 20 -5.45 -5.29 13.69
N LYS A 21 -5.79 -4.83 12.47
CA LYS A 21 -4.92 -4.96 11.28
C LYS A 21 -3.74 -4.00 11.33
N TYR A 22 -2.62 -4.35 10.70
CA TYR A 22 -1.46 -3.46 10.58
C TYR A 22 -1.82 -2.12 9.93
N LEU A 23 -1.29 -1.03 10.47
CA LEU A 23 -1.55 0.33 9.99
C LEU A 23 -1.07 0.56 8.55
N LEU A 24 0.00 -0.13 8.16
CA LEU A 24 0.55 -0.06 6.81
C LEU A 24 -0.14 -0.99 5.81
N ASN A 25 -1.05 -1.86 6.26
CA ASN A 25 -1.86 -2.70 5.38
C ASN A 25 -3.18 -1.98 5.10
N ASN A 26 -3.60 -2.02 3.85
CA ASN A 26 -4.88 -1.48 3.41
C ASN A 26 -5.62 -2.50 2.54
N THR A 27 -6.91 -2.28 2.42
CA THR A 27 -7.81 -2.95 1.48
C THR A 27 -8.37 -1.92 0.51
N SER A 28 -9.05 -2.36 -0.55
CA SER A 28 -9.78 -1.45 -1.45
C SER A 28 -10.77 -0.55 -0.71
N GLY A 29 -11.36 -1.06 0.38
CA GLY A 29 -12.28 -0.32 1.24
C GLY A 29 -11.61 0.73 2.12
N ASP A 30 -10.28 0.80 2.23
CA ASP A 30 -9.61 1.82 3.05
C ASP A 30 -9.10 3.01 2.22
N LEU A 31 -9.28 2.97 0.90
CA LEU A 31 -8.73 3.94 -0.05
C LEU A 31 -9.56 5.21 -0.12
N ALA A 32 -8.88 6.34 -0.15
CA ALA A 32 -9.50 7.65 -0.26
C ALA A 32 -10.24 7.82 -1.59
N TYR A 33 -11.36 8.52 -1.53
CA TYR A 33 -12.07 9.06 -2.69
C TYR A 33 -11.68 10.55 -2.85
N ILE A 34 -12.09 11.23 -3.93
CA ILE A 34 -12.18 12.68 -4.17
C ILE A 34 -13.60 13.05 -4.65
N ARG A 35 -14.19 14.10 -4.08
CA ARG A 35 -15.53 14.59 -4.48
C ARG A 35 -15.34 15.59 -5.61
N LEU A 36 -15.97 15.30 -6.73
CA LEU A 36 -15.94 16.12 -7.93
C LEU A 36 -16.95 17.27 -7.81
N GLY A 37 -16.72 18.35 -8.55
CA GLY A 37 -17.61 19.52 -8.55
C GLY A 37 -19.06 19.21 -8.98
N ASN A 38 -19.29 18.07 -9.64
CA ASN A 38 -20.62 17.56 -10.00
C ASN A 38 -21.30 16.75 -8.87
N GLY A 39 -20.71 16.71 -7.67
CA GLY A 39 -21.23 15.98 -6.52
C GLY A 39 -20.88 14.49 -6.48
N GLN A 40 -20.28 13.91 -7.52
CA GLN A 40 -19.87 12.50 -7.55
C GLN A 40 -18.57 12.28 -6.76
N SER A 41 -18.40 11.06 -6.24
CA SER A 41 -17.17 10.63 -5.57
C SER A 41 -16.39 9.66 -6.46
N MET A 42 -15.13 9.96 -6.74
CA MET A 42 -14.23 9.07 -7.50
C MET A 42 -13.03 8.66 -6.64
N LYS A 43 -12.42 7.51 -6.90
CA LYS A 43 -11.25 7.07 -6.14
C LYS A 43 -10.08 8.05 -6.34
N ALA A 44 -9.40 8.44 -5.26
CA ALA A 44 -8.25 9.35 -5.33
C ALA A 44 -7.10 8.72 -6.11
N LYS A 45 -6.43 9.53 -6.94
CA LYS A 45 -5.22 9.15 -7.68
C LYS A 45 -4.07 10.11 -7.34
N PRO A 46 -2.85 9.61 -7.02
CA PRO A 46 -2.50 8.20 -6.81
C PRO A 46 -3.28 7.58 -5.64
N ASP A 47 -3.41 6.25 -5.66
CA ASP A 47 -4.11 5.52 -4.59
C ASP A 47 -3.49 5.88 -3.23
N LYS A 48 -4.34 6.35 -2.30
CA LYS A 48 -3.92 6.79 -0.97
C LYS A 48 -4.95 6.45 0.08
N TYR A 49 -4.53 6.42 1.34
CA TYR A 49 -5.39 6.23 2.50
C TYR A 49 -4.89 7.06 3.68
N TYR A 50 -5.72 7.18 4.71
CA TYR A 50 -5.41 8.02 5.86
C TYR A 50 -5.46 7.24 7.15
N LEU A 51 -4.56 7.59 8.07
CA LEU A 51 -4.66 7.23 9.49
C LEU A 51 -4.98 8.47 10.30
N PHE A 52 -5.67 8.27 11.40
CA PHE A 52 -5.93 9.30 12.38
C PHE A 52 -5.46 8.88 13.76
N ARG A 53 -4.86 9.84 14.47
CA ARG A 53 -4.43 9.71 15.85
C ARG A 53 -5.35 10.55 16.72
N CYS A 54 -6.00 9.92 17.70
CA CYS A 54 -6.78 10.65 18.68
C CYS A 54 -5.87 11.62 19.47
N PRO A 55 -6.21 12.90 19.59
CA PRO A 55 -5.37 13.87 20.31
C PRO A 55 -5.32 13.60 21.81
N LYS A 56 -6.38 13.01 22.39
CA LYS A 56 -6.47 12.76 23.83
C LYS A 56 -5.70 11.52 24.28
N CYS A 57 -5.88 10.39 23.60
CA CYS A 57 -5.27 9.11 24.00
C CYS A 57 -4.14 8.62 23.08
N SER A 58 -3.82 9.38 22.02
CA SER A 58 -2.76 9.06 21.06
C SER A 58 -2.90 7.73 20.31
N ARG A 59 -4.01 7.00 20.46
CA ARG A 59 -4.27 5.78 19.69
C ARG A 59 -4.47 6.11 18.21
N ILE A 60 -3.91 5.28 17.34
CA ILE A 60 -3.90 5.45 15.88
C ILE A 60 -4.72 4.35 15.22
N GLY A 61 -5.57 4.72 14.27
CA GLY A 61 -6.35 3.77 13.48
C GLY A 61 -6.57 4.23 12.05
N HIS A 62 -6.94 3.30 11.18
CA HIS A 62 -7.38 3.60 9.81
C HIS A 62 -8.58 4.54 9.85
N LYS A 63 -8.57 5.56 8.99
CA LYS A 63 -9.63 6.57 8.96
C LYS A 63 -11.02 5.96 8.82
N ARG A 64 -11.21 5.00 7.90
CA ARG A 64 -12.49 4.29 7.77
C ARG A 64 -12.97 3.71 9.11
N CYS A 65 -12.09 3.04 9.86
CA CYS A 65 -12.46 2.45 11.15
C CYS A 65 -12.97 3.48 12.17
N TRP A 66 -12.49 4.73 12.11
CA TRP A 66 -13.00 5.81 12.95
C TRP A 66 -14.46 6.13 12.62
N PHE A 67 -14.82 6.23 11.35
CA PHE A 67 -16.22 6.46 10.95
C PHE A 67 -17.11 5.24 11.21
N ASP A 68 -16.62 4.04 10.92
CA ASP A 68 -17.40 2.81 11.07
C ASP A 68 -17.77 2.55 12.54
N HIS A 69 -16.84 2.79 13.48
CA HIS A 69 -17.01 2.44 14.90
C HIS A 69 -17.20 3.65 15.84
N GLY A 70 -16.68 4.81 15.45
CA GLY A 70 -16.69 6.03 16.27
C GLY A 70 -17.92 6.90 16.07
N GLU A 71 -18.66 6.77 14.96
CA GLU A 71 -19.92 7.49 14.77
C GLU A 71 -20.99 6.96 15.73
N LYS A 72 -21.39 7.79 16.70
CA LYS A 72 -22.36 7.46 17.73
C LYS A 72 -23.64 8.28 17.57
N LYS A 73 -24.76 7.58 17.70
CA LYS A 73 -26.10 8.15 17.71
C LYS A 73 -26.43 8.70 19.09
N ILE A 74 -26.64 10.00 19.19
CA ILE A 74 -26.98 10.73 20.41
C ILE A 74 -28.48 11.02 20.43
N LYS A 75 -29.20 10.42 21.40
CA LYS A 75 -30.65 10.63 21.55
C LYS A 75 -30.94 12.03 22.10
N ARG A 76 -31.89 12.74 21.51
CA ARG A 76 -32.35 14.08 21.95
C ARG A 76 -33.70 14.07 22.69
N GLY A 77 -34.21 12.90 23.08
CA GLY A 77 -35.55 12.70 23.66
C GLY A 77 -36.45 11.86 22.75
N TRP A 78 -37.70 11.58 23.15
CA TRP A 78 -38.59 10.66 22.44
C TRP A 78 -39.17 11.19 21.12
N PHE A 79 -39.19 12.50 20.90
CA PHE A 79 -39.78 13.12 19.69
C PHE A 79 -38.80 13.89 18.81
N LYS A 80 -37.50 13.82 19.11
CA LYS A 80 -36.47 14.55 18.35
C LYS A 80 -35.61 13.57 17.56
N SER A 81 -35.32 13.94 16.31
CA SER A 81 -34.35 13.22 15.51
C SER A 81 -33.00 13.17 16.26
N PRO A 82 -32.35 12.00 16.26
CA PRO A 82 -31.09 11.78 16.94
C PRO A 82 -29.98 12.51 16.21
N ASP A 83 -29.02 13.05 16.96
CA ASP A 83 -27.78 13.54 16.35
C ASP A 83 -26.78 12.41 16.17
N TRP A 84 -25.79 12.66 15.34
CA TRP A 84 -24.59 11.86 15.17
C TRP A 84 -23.38 12.66 15.65
N GLN A 85 -22.46 11.97 16.30
CA GLN A 85 -21.23 12.56 16.79
C GLN A 85 -20.10 11.54 16.73
N LEU A 86 -18.94 11.97 16.25
CA LEU A 86 -17.75 11.14 16.26
C LEU A 86 -17.13 11.13 17.66
N VAL A 87 -16.98 9.94 18.23
CA VAL A 87 -16.41 9.71 19.56
C VAL A 87 -15.28 8.70 19.44
N CYS A 88 -14.17 8.95 20.15
CA CYS A 88 -13.05 8.02 20.15
C CYS A 88 -13.46 6.67 20.77
N PRO A 89 -13.40 5.55 20.03
CA PRO A 89 -13.76 4.22 20.56
C PRO A 89 -12.90 3.77 21.75
N GLY A 90 -11.68 4.31 21.88
CA GLY A 90 -10.74 3.89 22.91
C GLY A 90 -10.83 4.66 24.23
N CYS A 91 -11.12 5.97 24.21
CA CYS A 91 -11.12 6.81 25.42
C CYS A 91 -12.40 7.64 25.61
N GLY A 92 -13.37 7.51 24.71
CA GLY A 92 -14.64 8.24 24.79
C GLY A 92 -14.55 9.75 24.54
N SER A 93 -13.39 10.28 24.13
CA SER A 93 -13.28 11.71 23.81
C SER A 93 -14.16 12.05 22.61
N VAL A 94 -14.90 13.14 22.72
CA VAL A 94 -15.62 13.72 21.59
C VAL A 94 -14.60 14.23 20.57
N LEU A 95 -14.75 13.80 19.32
CA LEU A 95 -13.87 14.16 18.20
C LEU A 95 -14.58 15.00 17.14
N SER A 96 -15.85 15.35 17.34
CA SER A 96 -16.53 16.27 16.45
C SER A 96 -17.73 16.91 17.13
N ASP A 97 -18.25 17.98 16.55
CA ASP A 97 -19.57 18.49 16.89
C ASP A 97 -20.68 17.49 16.52
N LYS A 98 -21.86 17.72 17.11
CA LYS A 98 -23.07 16.97 16.78
C LYS A 98 -23.61 17.39 15.42
N ARG A 99 -24.11 16.43 14.65
CA ARG A 99 -24.65 16.61 13.30
C ARG A 99 -26.00 15.90 13.17
N PRO A 100 -26.89 16.35 12.26
CA PRO A 100 -28.16 15.65 12.02
C PRO A 100 -27.98 14.29 11.32
N GLU A 101 -26.90 14.13 10.56
CA GLU A 101 -26.66 12.96 9.71
C GLU A 101 -25.35 12.25 10.05
N LYS A 102 -25.35 10.92 9.86
CA LYS A 102 -24.14 10.12 9.93
C LYS A 102 -23.30 10.39 8.68
N ILE A 103 -22.02 10.67 8.86
CA ILE A 103 -21.09 10.82 7.74
C ILE A 103 -20.55 9.46 7.32
N ASP A 104 -20.65 9.15 6.03
CA ASP A 104 -19.89 8.05 5.42
C ASP A 104 -18.43 8.49 5.24
N TRP A 105 -17.49 7.61 5.57
CA TRP A 105 -16.07 7.87 5.42
C TRP A 105 -15.67 8.18 3.96
N LYS A 106 -16.42 7.66 2.97
CA LYS A 106 -16.19 7.93 1.53
C LYS A 106 -16.50 9.39 1.16
N GLU A 107 -17.49 9.96 1.84
CA GLU A 107 -17.88 11.37 1.69
C GLU A 107 -16.98 12.29 2.53
N GLY A 108 -16.44 11.77 3.63
CA GLY A 108 -15.62 12.51 4.59
C GLY A 108 -14.15 12.50 4.23
N TYR A 109 -13.66 13.55 3.57
CA TYR A 109 -12.22 13.84 3.39
C TYR A 109 -11.51 14.10 4.70
N GLN A 110 -12.23 14.69 5.64
CA GLN A 110 -11.74 15.14 6.93
C GLN A 110 -12.45 14.36 8.02
N ILE A 111 -11.76 14.17 9.15
CA ILE A 111 -12.49 13.89 10.37
C ILE A 111 -13.09 15.22 10.82
N PRO A 112 -14.41 15.34 11.01
CA PRO A 112 -15.04 16.63 11.29
C PRO A 112 -14.41 17.30 12.52
N GLY A 113 -13.94 18.55 12.36
CA GLY A 113 -13.19 19.27 13.39
C GLY A 113 -11.68 19.06 13.38
N TYR A 114 -11.15 18.22 12.47
CA TYR A 114 -9.73 17.94 12.28
C TYR A 114 -9.37 18.09 10.80
N PRO A 115 -8.63 19.16 10.41
CA PRO A 115 -8.27 19.39 9.02
C PRO A 115 -7.35 18.27 8.48
N ASP A 116 -7.35 18.07 7.15
CA ASP A 116 -6.57 17.02 6.48
C ASP A 116 -5.07 17.08 6.74
N GLN A 117 -4.60 18.27 7.10
CA GLN A 117 -3.22 18.53 7.49
C GLN A 117 -2.84 17.73 8.74
N GLU A 118 -3.80 17.45 9.63
CA GLU A 118 -3.62 16.68 10.87
C GLU A 118 -3.76 15.16 10.68
N LEU A 119 -4.28 14.72 9.53
CA LEU A 119 -4.33 13.31 9.16
C LEU A 119 -2.96 12.81 8.67
N TYR A 120 -2.63 11.56 8.95
CA TYR A 120 -1.47 10.91 8.34
C TYR A 120 -1.87 10.34 6.99
N GLU A 121 -1.45 10.99 5.90
CA GLU A 121 -1.70 10.52 4.55
C GLU A 121 -0.60 9.56 4.10
N LEU A 122 -1.01 8.39 3.60
CA LEU A 122 -0.16 7.33 3.08
C LEU A 122 -0.51 7.08 1.61
N VAL A 123 0.46 7.32 0.72
CA VAL A 123 0.35 6.92 -0.67
C VAL A 123 0.72 5.45 -0.78
N VAL A 124 -0.12 4.66 -1.46
CA VAL A 124 0.01 3.20 -1.51
C VAL A 124 1.35 2.78 -2.10
N SER A 125 1.80 3.43 -3.17
CA SER A 125 3.12 3.20 -3.76
C SER A 125 4.26 3.43 -2.76
N ASP A 126 4.19 4.50 -1.97
CA ASP A 126 5.25 4.86 -1.02
C ASP A 126 5.33 3.84 0.14
N VAL A 127 4.18 3.31 0.57
CA VAL A 127 4.10 2.23 1.57
C VAL A 127 4.65 0.92 1.01
N PHE A 128 4.36 0.59 -0.24
CA PHE A 128 4.95 -0.57 -0.90
C PHE A 128 6.47 -0.43 -1.05
N SER A 129 6.95 0.72 -1.52
CA SER A 129 8.39 1.01 -1.62
C SER A 129 9.08 0.94 -0.27
N TRP A 130 8.47 1.47 0.79
CA TRP A 130 9.01 1.36 2.14
C TRP A 130 9.00 -0.08 2.64
N LYS A 131 7.90 -0.84 2.50
CA LYS A 131 7.84 -2.26 2.91
C LYS A 131 8.89 -3.09 2.18
N ALA A 132 9.06 -2.84 0.88
CA ALA A 132 10.15 -3.41 0.12
C ALA A 132 11.49 -3.05 0.79
N GLY A 133 11.81 -1.78 0.95
CA GLY A 133 13.09 -1.33 1.54
C GLY A 133 13.36 -1.74 3.00
N SER A 134 12.34 -1.82 3.85
CA SER A 134 12.49 -2.18 5.28
C SER A 134 12.66 -3.68 5.49
N MET A 135 12.00 -4.52 4.67
CA MET A 135 12.24 -5.97 4.64
C MET A 135 13.69 -6.29 4.23
N PHE A 136 14.33 -5.46 3.39
CA PHE A 136 15.73 -5.62 2.98
C PHE A 136 16.78 -5.15 4.00
N SER A 137 16.38 -4.46 5.06
CA SER A 137 17.31 -4.10 6.15
C SER A 137 17.54 -5.23 7.16
N LYS A 138 16.75 -6.32 7.11
CA LYS A 138 16.83 -7.36 8.15
C LYS A 138 16.80 -8.84 7.73
N VAL A 139 16.22 -9.30 6.62
CA VAL A 139 16.21 -10.76 6.38
C VAL A 139 16.17 -11.14 4.89
N ARG A 140 17.11 -12.02 4.52
CA ARG A 140 17.18 -12.85 3.31
C ARG A 140 15.99 -13.84 3.31
N THR A 141 14.90 -13.60 2.60
CA THR A 141 13.81 -14.61 2.46
C THR A 141 13.05 -14.46 1.14
N ALA A 142 12.83 -15.60 0.48
CA ALA A 142 12.21 -15.79 -0.82
C ALA A 142 10.79 -15.19 -0.94
N ILE A 143 10.47 -14.65 -2.12
CA ILE A 143 9.19 -14.06 -2.52
C ILE A 143 8.60 -14.94 -3.62
N GLY A 144 7.54 -15.68 -3.33
CA GLY A 144 7.03 -16.74 -4.23
C GLY A 144 7.93 -17.97 -4.18
N ASN A 145 7.36 -19.19 -4.22
CA ASN A 145 8.04 -20.45 -3.88
C ASN A 145 9.36 -20.76 -4.64
N PHE A 146 9.74 -19.91 -5.60
CA PHE A 146 10.98 -20.01 -6.37
C PHE A 146 11.67 -18.67 -6.64
N PHE A 147 11.22 -17.48 -6.18
CA PHE A 147 11.96 -16.24 -6.49
C PHE A 147 12.69 -15.66 -5.27
N THR A 148 13.97 -15.34 -5.44
CA THR A 148 14.83 -14.67 -4.46
C THR A 148 15.15 -13.26 -4.94
N ALA A 149 14.79 -12.26 -4.14
CA ALA A 149 15.14 -10.88 -4.46
C ALA A 149 16.64 -10.64 -4.23
N VAL A 150 17.30 -10.08 -5.24
CA VAL A 150 18.73 -9.73 -5.25
C VAL A 150 18.91 -8.27 -5.64
N GLY A 151 19.94 -7.62 -5.09
CA GLY A 151 20.27 -6.25 -5.47
C GLY A 151 21.00 -6.23 -6.81
N LEU A 152 20.79 -5.20 -7.64
CA LEU A 152 21.50 -5.03 -8.90
C LEU A 152 23.04 -5.09 -8.74
N GLY A 153 23.56 -4.59 -7.61
CA GLY A 153 25.00 -4.64 -7.28
C GLY A 153 25.55 -6.01 -6.85
N SER A 154 24.68 -7.00 -6.65
CA SER A 154 25.06 -8.38 -6.29
C SER A 154 25.09 -9.34 -7.48
N LEU A 155 24.82 -8.82 -8.69
CA LEU A 155 24.75 -9.59 -9.91
C LEU A 155 26.14 -9.83 -10.52
N THR A 156 26.32 -11.00 -11.12
CA THR A 156 27.51 -11.29 -11.93
C THR A 156 27.52 -10.43 -13.20
N SER A 157 28.65 -10.38 -13.89
CA SER A 157 28.74 -9.67 -15.18
C SER A 157 27.79 -10.28 -16.24
N GLU A 158 27.56 -11.59 -16.17
CA GLU A 158 26.65 -12.32 -17.06
C GLU A 158 25.20 -11.97 -16.77
N GLU A 159 24.78 -11.98 -15.50
CA GLU A 159 23.43 -11.58 -15.08
C GLU A 159 23.12 -10.11 -15.44
N ASN A 160 24.10 -9.21 -15.27
CA ASN A 160 23.98 -7.82 -15.69
C ASN A 160 23.81 -7.68 -17.21
N LYS A 161 24.50 -8.51 -17.99
CA LYS A 161 24.35 -8.56 -19.45
C LYS A 161 22.97 -9.07 -19.83
N ALA A 162 22.49 -10.16 -19.21
CA ALA A 162 21.17 -10.72 -19.46
C ALA A 162 20.05 -9.69 -19.21
N ILE A 163 20.14 -8.95 -18.09
CA ILE A 163 19.17 -7.88 -17.78
C ILE A 163 19.24 -6.74 -18.79
N ARG A 164 20.45 -6.35 -19.22
CA ARG A 164 20.63 -5.31 -20.24
C ARG A 164 20.00 -5.72 -21.56
N ASP A 165 20.29 -6.94 -22.02
CA ASP A 165 19.72 -7.49 -23.24
C ASP A 165 18.18 -7.57 -23.15
N ALA A 166 17.64 -7.94 -21.98
CA ALA A 166 16.20 -7.97 -21.73
C ALA A 166 15.56 -6.56 -21.70
N ALA A 167 16.26 -5.56 -21.14
CA ALA A 167 15.82 -4.17 -21.12
C ALA A 167 15.77 -3.59 -22.55
N ASP A 168 16.81 -3.86 -23.35
CA ASP A 168 16.91 -3.36 -24.71
C ASP A 168 15.78 -3.90 -25.60
N ARG A 169 15.36 -5.16 -25.40
CA ARG A 169 14.21 -5.78 -26.11
C ARG A 169 12.89 -5.04 -25.92
N ILE A 170 12.69 -4.44 -24.75
CA ILE A 170 11.48 -3.64 -24.44
C ILE A 170 11.72 -2.13 -24.61
N GLY A 171 12.81 -1.74 -25.28
CA GLY A 171 13.17 -0.35 -25.54
C GLY A 171 13.54 0.45 -24.28
N LYS A 172 13.98 -0.21 -23.21
CA LYS A 172 14.42 0.43 -21.97
C LYS A 172 15.93 0.37 -21.85
N LYS A 173 16.54 1.45 -21.34
CA LYS A 173 17.96 1.46 -20.98
C LYS A 173 18.15 0.76 -19.63
N PHE A 174 19.30 0.10 -19.45
CA PHE A 174 19.68 -0.51 -18.17
C PHE A 174 19.58 0.44 -16.96
N GLN A 175 19.86 1.72 -17.17
CA GLN A 175 19.76 2.77 -16.14
C GLN A 175 18.33 3.02 -15.63
N HIS A 176 17.31 2.59 -16.38
CA HIS A 176 15.90 2.70 -16.01
C HIS A 176 15.37 1.45 -15.30
N ILE A 177 16.22 0.42 -15.17
CA ILE A 177 15.88 -0.81 -14.46
C ILE A 177 15.85 -0.51 -12.96
N SER A 178 14.82 -1.03 -12.30
CA SER A 178 14.72 -0.94 -10.85
C SER A 178 15.97 -1.54 -10.20
N GLU A 179 16.47 -0.91 -9.14
CA GLU A 179 17.58 -1.45 -8.35
C GLU A 179 17.30 -2.85 -7.78
N LYS A 180 16.01 -3.23 -7.75
CA LYS A 180 15.52 -4.52 -7.29
C LYS A 180 15.35 -5.50 -8.44
N VAL A 181 16.03 -6.64 -8.33
CA VAL A 181 15.98 -7.76 -9.27
C VAL A 181 15.47 -9.00 -8.55
N PHE A 182 14.74 -9.89 -9.24
CA PHE A 182 14.22 -11.13 -8.65
C PHE A 182 14.76 -12.34 -9.41
N ARG A 183 15.57 -13.17 -8.77
CA ARG A 183 16.11 -14.40 -9.34
C ARG A 183 15.18 -15.57 -9.11
N LEU A 184 14.88 -16.32 -10.16
CA LEU A 184 14.11 -17.56 -10.10
C LEU A 184 15.03 -18.74 -9.75
N GLU A 185 14.92 -19.23 -8.52
CA GLU A 185 15.48 -20.45 -7.98
C GLU A 185 14.45 -21.60 -8.08
N ILE A 186 14.44 -22.33 -9.21
CA ILE A 186 13.65 -23.56 -9.37
C ILE A 186 14.52 -24.76 -8.94
N PRO A 187 14.02 -25.68 -8.09
CA PRO A 187 14.70 -26.95 -7.81
C PRO A 187 14.89 -27.76 -9.10
N GLU A 188 16.07 -28.36 -9.26
CA GLU A 188 16.39 -29.22 -10.39
C GLU A 188 15.25 -30.24 -10.66
N GLY A 189 14.76 -30.28 -11.92
CA GLY A 189 13.70 -31.19 -12.36
C GLY A 189 12.26 -30.65 -12.34
N LYS A 190 12.03 -29.35 -12.08
CA LYS A 190 10.68 -28.72 -12.09
C LYS A 190 10.46 -27.62 -13.13
N THR A 191 11.36 -27.46 -14.10
CA THR A 191 11.32 -26.37 -15.10
C THR A 191 10.18 -26.48 -16.11
N THR A 192 9.57 -27.65 -16.28
CA THR A 192 8.56 -27.92 -17.33
C THR A 192 7.14 -27.41 -17.02
N ASP A 193 6.88 -26.91 -15.82
CA ASP A 193 5.49 -26.61 -15.37
C ASP A 193 5.16 -25.11 -15.31
N ILE A 194 6.07 -24.22 -15.70
CA ILE A 194 5.83 -22.77 -15.64
C ILE A 194 5.12 -22.29 -16.91
N THR A 195 3.79 -22.31 -16.88
CA THR A 195 2.93 -21.84 -17.98
C THR A 195 2.64 -20.34 -17.95
N SER A 196 2.93 -19.67 -16.83
CA SER A 196 2.75 -18.22 -16.69
C SER A 196 3.67 -17.65 -15.61
N LEU A 197 4.15 -16.42 -15.85
CA LEU A 197 4.97 -15.66 -14.91
C LEU A 197 4.33 -14.31 -14.62
N THR A 198 4.47 -13.83 -13.39
CA THR A 198 4.00 -12.51 -12.97
C THR A 198 5.14 -11.71 -12.34
N CYS A 199 5.07 -10.39 -12.50
CA CYS A 199 6.05 -9.47 -11.96
C CYS A 199 5.95 -9.46 -10.45
N GLN A 200 7.02 -9.87 -9.78
CA GLN A 200 7.11 -9.91 -8.32
C GLN A 200 7.07 -8.52 -7.64
N ASN A 201 7.10 -7.43 -8.42
CA ASN A 201 6.97 -6.06 -7.90
C ASN A 201 5.57 -5.46 -8.09
N CYS A 202 4.94 -5.61 -9.26
CA CYS A 202 3.66 -4.97 -9.56
C CYS A 202 2.51 -5.94 -9.91
N GLY A 203 2.78 -7.25 -9.98
CA GLY A 203 1.79 -8.28 -10.32
C GLY A 203 1.39 -8.34 -11.79
N ALA A 204 1.94 -7.49 -12.66
CA ALA A 204 1.68 -7.54 -14.09
C ALA A 204 2.16 -8.87 -14.70
N PRO A 205 1.50 -9.41 -15.73
CA PRO A 205 2.02 -10.58 -16.44
C PRO A 205 3.41 -10.28 -16.99
N LEU A 206 4.31 -11.25 -16.88
CA LEU A 206 5.60 -11.23 -17.56
C LEU A 206 5.48 -12.06 -18.85
N PRO A 207 6.19 -11.69 -19.93
CA PRO A 207 6.28 -12.55 -21.10
C PRO A 207 6.80 -13.93 -20.67
N VAL A 208 6.15 -14.98 -21.15
CA VAL A 208 6.60 -16.35 -20.92
C VAL A 208 7.95 -16.52 -21.63
N PRO A 209 9.03 -16.80 -20.89
CA PRO A 209 10.36 -16.85 -21.47
C PRO A 209 10.47 -18.06 -22.40
N ASP A 210 11.06 -17.83 -23.56
CA ASP A 210 11.71 -18.88 -24.33
C ASP A 210 12.77 -19.56 -23.43
N PRO A 211 12.96 -20.89 -23.50
CA PRO A 211 13.91 -21.63 -22.67
C PRO A 211 15.34 -21.07 -22.64
N LEU A 212 15.74 -20.25 -23.62
CA LEU A 212 17.07 -19.64 -23.71
C LEU A 212 17.13 -18.22 -23.11
N VAL A 213 16.05 -17.73 -22.50
CA VAL A 213 16.01 -16.39 -21.91
C VAL A 213 16.42 -16.44 -20.45
N GLU A 214 17.56 -15.82 -20.15
CA GLU A 214 18.15 -15.75 -18.81
C GLU A 214 17.60 -14.59 -17.95
N ALA A 215 16.87 -13.65 -18.55
CA ALA A 215 16.24 -12.53 -17.83
C ALA A 215 15.03 -11.93 -18.56
N VAL A 216 14.09 -11.37 -17.78
CA VAL A 216 12.93 -10.62 -18.27
C VAL A 216 12.83 -9.29 -17.52
N VAL A 217 12.40 -8.23 -18.20
CA VAL A 217 12.10 -6.95 -17.56
C VAL A 217 10.61 -6.65 -17.68
N CYS A 218 9.98 -6.30 -16.55
CA CYS A 218 8.58 -5.89 -16.53
C CYS A 218 8.39 -4.53 -17.21
N GLU A 219 7.61 -4.48 -18.29
CA GLU A 219 7.32 -3.23 -19.02
C GLU A 219 6.58 -2.18 -18.18
N HIS A 220 5.80 -2.62 -17.19
CA HIS A 220 5.00 -1.74 -16.34
C HIS A 220 5.81 -0.97 -15.29
N CYS A 221 6.86 -1.58 -14.74
CA CYS A 221 7.57 -1.04 -13.58
C CYS A 221 9.10 -1.17 -13.66
N ASN A 222 9.62 -1.62 -14.81
CA ASN A 222 11.04 -1.82 -15.10
C ASN A 222 11.79 -2.73 -14.09
N THR A 223 11.07 -3.57 -13.35
CA THR A 223 11.69 -4.56 -12.46
C THR A 223 12.23 -5.72 -13.29
N ALA A 224 13.46 -6.12 -13.04
CA ALA A 224 14.07 -7.27 -13.72
C ALA A 224 13.88 -8.57 -12.93
N HIS A 225 13.78 -9.66 -13.67
CA HIS A 225 13.63 -11.03 -13.19
C HIS A 225 14.68 -11.90 -13.87
N LEU A 226 15.59 -12.49 -13.09
CA LEU A 226 16.56 -13.47 -13.60
C LEU A 226 15.92 -14.85 -13.61
N LEU A 227 16.20 -15.61 -14.66
CA LEU A 227 15.67 -16.94 -14.91
C LEU A 227 16.83 -17.96 -14.80
N PRO A 228 16.56 -19.22 -14.42
CA PRO A 228 17.59 -20.24 -14.26
C PRO A 228 18.13 -20.75 -15.58
#